data_AF-A0A2D8K220-F1
#
_entry.id   AF-A0A2D8K220-F1
#
_cell.length_a   1.000
_cell.length_b   1.000
_cell.length_c   1.000
_cell.angle_alpha   90.00
_cell.angle_beta   90.00
_cell.angle_gamma   90.00
#
_symmetry.space_group_name_H-M   'P 1'
#
loop_
_entity.id
_entity.type
_entity.pdbx_description
1 polymer ?
#
loop_
_entity_poly.entity_id
_entity_poly.type
_entity_poly.pdbx_seq_one_letter_code
_entity_poly.pdbx_strand_id
1 'polypeptide(L)'
;MKSARGIALDAALCRATGLEGDRIAVLTEPDGRFITQRDLPALARVTARLDSGGLMLSMEGKGEIETGPSPEKRLDVTVWKDTVNAAASTGAADAALSDWFDRPVRLAFFDDEAKRIASRDWVGDETPVSFADGFQILVTTTGSLAALNADLTAHGAEPVGMERFRPNIVVDCDEAWAEDGWAGIEIGGIAFDLVKPCTRCIMTTQNQTTGAREGANPLPALGRLRMSADRRVPGPLFGWNAVPRGEGMLRVGDPVTVTKSTAERWPLKKRA
;
A
#
# COMPACT_ATOMS: atom_id res chain seq x y z
N MET A 1 -6.93 6.63 -0.50
CA MET A 1 -5.97 7.61 -1.07
C MET A 1 -4.51 7.18 -0.83
N LYS A 2 -3.64 7.30 -1.84
CA LYS A 2 -2.20 6.98 -1.75
C LYS A 2 -1.55 7.84 -0.67
N SER A 3 -0.70 7.24 0.16
CA SER A 3 0.03 7.92 1.22
C SER A 3 -0.83 8.51 2.36
N ALA A 4 -2.16 8.48 2.27
CA ALA A 4 -3.03 8.85 3.39
C ALA A 4 -3.03 7.77 4.49
N ARG A 5 -3.70 8.06 5.61
CA ARG A 5 -3.94 7.11 6.70
C ARG A 5 -4.65 5.85 6.19
N GLY A 6 -4.25 4.69 6.70
CA GLY A 6 -4.96 3.43 6.45
C GLY A 6 -6.33 3.41 7.14
N ILE A 7 -7.27 2.67 6.57
CA ILE A 7 -8.60 2.46 7.15
C ILE A 7 -8.74 0.96 7.42
N ALA A 8 -9.07 0.60 8.65
CA ALA A 8 -9.43 -0.77 8.98
C ALA A 8 -10.84 -1.04 8.47
N LEU A 9 -11.02 -2.15 7.76
CA LEU A 9 -12.29 -2.57 7.18
C LEU A 9 -12.58 -3.99 7.64
N ASP A 10 -13.79 -4.23 8.12
CA ASP A 10 -14.25 -5.59 8.47
C ASP A 10 -14.61 -6.41 7.23
N ALA A 11 -14.92 -5.72 6.13
CA ALA A 11 -15.19 -6.31 4.82
C ALA A 11 -14.75 -5.36 3.71
N ALA A 12 -14.29 -5.92 2.59
CA ALA A 12 -13.93 -5.15 1.40
C ALA A 12 -14.20 -5.96 0.13
N LEU A 13 -14.80 -5.30 -0.87
CA LEU A 13 -14.92 -5.87 -2.20
C LEU A 13 -13.53 -5.88 -2.86
N CYS A 14 -13.10 -7.06 -3.31
CA CYS A 14 -11.89 -7.23 -4.09
C CYS A 14 -12.25 -7.30 -5.57
N ARG A 15 -11.50 -6.58 -6.38
CA ARG A 15 -11.56 -6.55 -7.85
C ARG A 15 -10.19 -6.84 -8.45
N ALA A 16 -10.12 -6.92 -9.77
CA ALA A 16 -8.85 -7.06 -10.49
C ALA A 16 -7.80 -5.96 -10.16
N THR A 17 -8.25 -4.77 -9.74
CA THR A 17 -7.39 -3.64 -9.31
C THR A 17 -7.02 -3.65 -7.82
N GLY A 18 -7.53 -4.60 -7.04
CA GLY A 18 -7.29 -4.73 -5.59
C GLY A 18 -8.55 -4.53 -4.75
N LEU A 19 -8.38 -4.10 -3.50
CA LEU A 19 -9.52 -3.74 -2.65
C LEU A 19 -10.16 -2.45 -3.18
N GLU A 20 -11.48 -2.41 -3.23
CA GLU A 20 -12.25 -1.24 -3.66
C GLU A 20 -11.85 0.02 -2.88
N GLY A 21 -11.61 1.11 -3.62
CA GLY A 21 -11.16 2.38 -3.05
C GLY A 21 -9.68 2.44 -2.67
N ASP A 22 -8.93 1.34 -2.78
CA ASP A 22 -7.52 1.34 -2.41
C ASP A 22 -6.67 2.09 -3.43
N ARG A 23 -5.99 3.13 -2.94
CA ARG A 23 -5.14 4.06 -3.71
C ARG A 23 -5.77 4.54 -5.04
N ILE A 24 -7.09 4.71 -5.10
CA ILE A 24 -7.78 5.32 -6.26
C ILE A 24 -7.60 6.83 -6.35
N ALA A 25 -7.01 7.48 -5.34
CA ALA A 25 -6.73 8.90 -5.35
C ALA A 25 -5.30 9.18 -4.90
N VAL A 26 -4.68 10.24 -5.42
CA VAL A 26 -3.29 10.62 -5.14
C VAL A 26 -3.15 12.15 -5.14
N LEU A 27 -2.31 12.70 -4.25
CA LEU A 27 -1.89 14.09 -4.37
C LEU A 27 -0.82 14.24 -5.43
N THR A 28 -0.87 15.35 -6.13
CA THR A 28 0.17 15.78 -7.05
C THR A 28 0.55 17.23 -6.78
N GLU A 29 1.74 17.59 -7.24
CA GLU A 29 2.09 18.96 -7.51
C GLU A 29 1.21 19.50 -8.66
N PRO A 30 1.17 20.83 -8.89
CA PRO A 30 0.45 21.41 -10.02
C PRO A 30 0.90 20.89 -11.39
N ASP A 31 2.13 20.38 -11.50
CA ASP A 31 2.70 19.81 -12.73
C ASP A 31 2.37 18.31 -12.92
N GLY A 32 1.60 17.70 -12.02
CA GLY A 32 1.19 16.29 -12.10
C GLY A 32 2.16 15.31 -11.45
N ARG A 33 3.31 15.74 -10.92
CA ARG A 33 4.20 14.85 -10.16
C ARG A 33 3.53 14.43 -8.85
N PHE A 34 3.36 13.13 -8.65
CA PHE A 34 2.78 12.60 -7.42
C PHE A 34 3.56 12.99 -6.16
N ILE A 35 2.84 13.17 -5.06
CA ILE A 35 3.37 13.48 -3.73
C ILE A 35 3.14 12.27 -2.84
N THR A 36 4.18 11.87 -2.11
CA THR A 36 4.06 10.79 -1.12
C THR A 36 4.37 11.27 0.28
N GLN A 37 4.14 10.45 1.31
CA GLN A 37 4.57 10.79 2.66
C GLN A 37 6.11 10.98 2.75
N ARG A 38 6.91 10.56 1.74
CA ARG A 38 8.34 10.91 1.66
C ARG A 38 8.55 12.42 1.63
N ASP A 39 7.76 13.08 0.80
CA ASP A 39 7.83 14.51 0.50
C ASP A 39 6.98 15.33 1.48
N LEU A 40 5.86 14.75 1.93
CA LEU A 40 4.87 15.41 2.77
C LEU A 40 4.39 14.48 3.89
N PRO A 41 5.17 14.28 4.97
CA PRO A 41 4.88 13.32 6.04
C PRO A 41 3.51 13.51 6.70
N ALA A 42 3.01 14.76 6.74
CA ALA A 42 1.70 15.11 7.24
C ALA A 42 0.53 14.40 6.51
N LEU A 43 0.76 13.83 5.31
CA LEU A 43 -0.21 12.97 4.62
C LEU A 43 -0.69 11.80 5.48
N ALA A 44 0.12 11.29 6.41
CA ALA A 44 -0.29 10.24 7.35
C ALA A 44 -1.48 10.65 8.25
N ARG A 45 -1.72 11.96 8.40
CA ARG A 45 -2.82 12.51 9.21
C ARG A 45 -4.10 12.77 8.40
N VAL A 46 -4.04 12.67 7.07
CA VAL A 46 -5.22 12.78 6.22
C VAL A 46 -5.99 11.47 6.27
N THR A 47 -7.27 11.52 6.63
CA THR A 47 -8.19 10.39 6.50
C THR A 47 -9.01 10.56 5.22
N ALA A 48 -9.18 9.49 4.46
CA ALA A 48 -9.89 9.51 3.18
C ALA A 48 -10.79 8.28 3.07
N ARG A 49 -12.06 8.41 3.47
CA ARG A 49 -13.05 7.32 3.43
C ARG A 49 -13.74 7.30 2.08
N LEU A 50 -14.04 6.11 1.56
CA LEU A 50 -14.83 5.97 0.35
C LEU A 50 -16.27 6.41 0.64
N ASP A 51 -16.84 7.26 -0.22
CA ASP A 51 -18.23 7.69 -0.14
C ASP A 51 -18.78 7.95 -1.55
N SER A 52 -19.90 7.32 -1.90
CA SER A 52 -20.67 7.59 -3.13
C SER A 52 -19.85 7.66 -4.44
N GLY A 53 -18.79 6.85 -4.57
CA GLY A 53 -17.89 6.84 -5.75
C GLY A 53 -16.77 7.89 -5.72
N GLY A 54 -16.70 8.69 -4.66
CA GLY A 54 -15.63 9.63 -4.33
C GLY A 54 -14.99 9.36 -2.96
N LEU A 55 -14.54 10.40 -2.29
CA LEU A 55 -13.92 10.37 -0.98
C LEU A 55 -14.48 11.44 -0.05
N MET A 56 -14.68 11.06 1.20
CA MET A 56 -14.80 11.98 2.33
C MET A 56 -13.42 12.18 2.96
N LEU A 57 -12.86 13.37 2.79
CA LEU A 57 -11.57 13.76 3.36
C LEU A 57 -11.77 14.41 4.72
N SER A 58 -10.94 14.03 5.69
CA SER A 58 -10.89 14.67 7.00
C SER A 58 -9.45 15.01 7.37
N MET A 59 -9.26 16.26 7.79
CA MET A 59 -8.00 16.84 8.24
C MET A 59 -8.27 17.65 9.50
N GLU A 60 -7.31 17.64 10.42
CA GLU A 60 -7.40 18.40 11.67
C GLU A 60 -7.66 19.89 11.39
N GLY A 61 -8.75 20.43 11.95
CA GLY A 61 -9.15 21.83 11.81
C GLY A 61 -9.84 22.22 10.50
N LYS A 62 -10.14 21.29 9.59
CA LYS A 62 -10.78 21.58 8.28
C LYS A 62 -12.20 21.02 8.09
N GLY A 63 -12.74 20.29 9.07
CA GLY A 63 -14.00 19.59 8.93
C GLY A 63 -13.91 18.42 7.94
N GLU A 64 -15.06 17.93 7.48
CA GLU A 64 -15.14 16.91 6.44
C GLU A 64 -15.36 17.56 5.08
N ILE A 65 -14.69 17.04 4.05
CA ILE A 65 -14.70 17.57 2.69
C ILE A 65 -15.02 16.44 1.72
N GLU A 66 -16.17 16.55 1.08
CA GLU A 66 -16.57 15.64 0.02
C GLU A 66 -15.87 16.01 -1.30
N THR A 67 -15.39 15.01 -2.02
CA THR A 67 -14.79 15.18 -3.34
C THR A 67 -14.85 13.88 -4.13
N GLY A 68 -14.83 13.96 -5.45
CA GLY A 68 -14.83 12.81 -6.34
C GLY A 68 -14.14 13.12 -7.66
N PRO A 69 -14.14 12.17 -8.60
CA PRO A 69 -13.61 12.40 -9.94
C PRO A 69 -14.47 13.41 -10.71
N SER A 70 -13.81 14.28 -11.48
CA SER A 70 -14.39 15.13 -12.53
C SER A 70 -13.93 14.56 -13.88
N PRO A 71 -14.67 13.61 -14.49
CA PRO A 71 -14.18 12.88 -15.67
C PRO A 71 -13.82 13.78 -16.85
N GLU A 72 -14.53 14.90 -17.01
CA GLU A 72 -14.29 15.89 -18.06
C GLU A 72 -13.04 16.74 -17.84
N LYS A 73 -12.46 16.74 -16.64
CA LYS A 73 -11.22 17.46 -16.31
C LYS A 73 -10.11 16.46 -16.04
N ARG A 74 -9.15 16.37 -16.96
CA ARG A 74 -8.05 15.41 -16.86
C ARG A 74 -6.74 16.10 -16.50
N LEU A 75 -5.88 15.37 -15.79
CA LEU A 75 -4.48 15.73 -15.55
C LEU A 75 -3.59 14.51 -15.78
N ASP A 76 -2.40 14.75 -16.30
CA ASP A 76 -1.37 13.72 -16.44
C ASP A 76 -0.61 13.60 -15.12
N VAL A 77 -0.70 12.42 -14.50
CA VAL A 77 -0.08 12.14 -13.21
C VAL A 77 1.09 11.19 -13.40
N THR A 78 2.30 11.64 -13.07
CA THR A 78 3.49 10.78 -13.10
C THR A 78 3.64 10.05 -11.77
N VAL A 79 3.50 8.72 -11.80
CA VAL A 79 3.75 7.82 -10.68
C VAL A 79 4.90 6.90 -11.05
N TRP A 80 6.05 7.13 -10.43
CA TRP A 80 7.31 6.44 -10.78
C TRP A 80 7.69 6.67 -12.24
N LYS A 81 7.67 5.62 -13.06
CA LYS A 81 7.97 5.66 -14.50
C LYS A 81 6.71 5.74 -15.38
N ASP A 82 5.53 5.64 -14.77
CA ASP A 82 4.26 5.60 -15.48
C ASP A 82 3.61 7.00 -15.45
N THR A 83 3.06 7.43 -16.58
CA THR A 83 2.16 8.58 -16.63
C THR A 83 0.74 8.09 -16.81
N VAL A 84 -0.15 8.49 -15.90
CA VAL A 84 -1.56 8.13 -15.90
C VAL A 84 -2.36 9.39 -16.21
N ASN A 85 -3.10 9.39 -17.31
CA ASN A 85 -4.13 10.40 -17.51
C ASN A 85 -5.27 10.09 -16.54
N ALA A 86 -5.53 10.97 -15.59
CA ALA A 86 -6.41 10.76 -14.44
C ALA A 86 -7.45 11.89 -14.32
N ALA A 87 -8.56 11.63 -13.64
CA ALA A 87 -9.57 12.65 -13.39
C ALA A 87 -9.09 13.63 -12.31
N ALA A 88 -9.36 14.91 -12.49
CA ALA A 88 -9.17 15.91 -11.45
C ALA A 88 -10.22 15.74 -10.34
N SER A 89 -9.95 16.31 -9.17
CA SER A 89 -10.92 16.34 -8.09
C SER A 89 -12.04 17.34 -8.35
N THR A 90 -13.24 17.04 -7.85
CA THR A 90 -14.36 17.97 -7.79
C THR A 90 -14.32 18.80 -6.50
N GLY A 91 -15.07 19.91 -6.51
CA GLY A 91 -15.35 20.69 -5.31
C GLY A 91 -14.14 21.49 -4.82
N ALA A 92 -14.00 21.59 -3.49
CA ALA A 92 -13.01 22.44 -2.83
C ALA A 92 -11.79 21.67 -2.29
N ALA A 93 -11.63 20.38 -2.63
CA ALA A 93 -10.58 19.53 -2.08
C ALA A 93 -9.17 20.10 -2.32
N ASP A 94 -8.85 20.47 -3.56
CA ASP A 94 -7.53 21.02 -3.91
C ASP A 94 -7.19 22.27 -3.09
N ALA A 95 -8.15 23.19 -2.93
CA ALA A 95 -7.96 24.42 -2.17
C ALA A 95 -7.75 24.14 -0.67
N ALA A 96 -8.59 23.28 -0.08
CA ALA A 96 -8.51 22.95 1.33
C ALA A 96 -7.25 22.14 1.69
N LEU A 97 -6.85 21.20 0.81
CA LEU A 97 -5.60 20.46 0.94
C LEU A 97 -4.41 21.41 0.80
N SER A 98 -4.43 22.32 -0.19
CA SER A 98 -3.34 23.27 -0.40
C SER A 98 -3.15 24.20 0.80
N ASP A 99 -4.25 24.70 1.36
CA ASP A 99 -4.24 25.54 2.55
C ASP A 99 -3.78 24.77 3.79
N TRP A 100 -4.23 23.52 3.98
CA TRP A 100 -3.81 22.71 5.14
C TRP A 100 -2.33 22.32 5.09
N PHE A 101 -1.80 22.07 3.89
CA PHE A 101 -0.39 21.74 3.71
C PHE A 101 0.54 22.95 3.57
N ASP A 102 -0.02 24.17 3.50
CA ASP A 102 0.69 25.39 3.13
C ASP A 102 1.55 25.20 1.86
N ARG A 103 0.94 24.55 0.86
CA ARG A 103 1.61 24.15 -0.38
C ARG A 103 0.59 23.94 -1.50
N PRO A 104 0.80 24.50 -2.71
CA PRO A 104 -0.06 24.19 -3.85
C PRO A 104 -0.04 22.69 -4.17
N VAL A 105 -1.20 22.04 -4.08
CA VAL A 105 -1.38 20.64 -4.47
C VAL A 105 -2.65 20.47 -5.31
N ARG A 106 -2.73 19.32 -5.98
CA ARG A 106 -3.91 18.84 -6.69
C ARG A 106 -4.23 17.43 -6.23
N LEU A 107 -5.50 17.06 -6.20
CA LEU A 107 -5.96 15.71 -5.97
C LEU A 107 -6.42 15.11 -7.30
N ALA A 108 -5.89 13.94 -7.63
CA ALA A 108 -6.24 13.18 -8.83
C ALA A 108 -6.93 11.86 -8.46
N PHE A 109 -7.84 11.42 -9.31
CA PHE A 109 -8.61 10.19 -9.19
C PHE A 109 -8.34 9.23 -10.36
N PHE A 110 -8.16 7.97 -10.01
CA PHE A 110 -8.08 6.85 -10.94
C PHE A 110 -9.51 6.36 -11.19
N ASP A 111 -10.15 6.96 -12.18
CA ASP A 111 -11.49 6.60 -12.64
C ASP A 111 -11.44 5.49 -13.73
N ASP A 112 -12.59 5.16 -14.30
CA ASP A 112 -12.72 4.05 -15.25
C ASP A 112 -11.98 4.29 -16.59
N GLU A 113 -11.69 5.55 -16.94
CA GLU A 113 -10.88 5.89 -18.11
C GLU A 113 -9.37 5.79 -17.85
N ALA A 114 -8.95 5.91 -16.59
CA ALA A 114 -7.55 5.81 -16.22
C ALA A 114 -7.04 4.37 -16.39
N LYS A 115 -5.82 4.24 -16.95
CA LYS A 115 -5.20 2.93 -17.20
C LYS A 115 -3.78 2.91 -16.70
N ARG A 116 -3.44 1.85 -15.97
CA ARG A 116 -2.10 1.52 -15.52
C ARG A 116 -2.04 0.04 -15.21
N ILE A 117 -0.91 -0.58 -15.53
CA ILE A 117 -0.68 -2.01 -15.35
C ILE A 117 0.50 -2.23 -14.40
N ALA A 118 0.42 -3.29 -13.62
CA ALA A 118 1.52 -3.76 -12.79
C ALA A 118 2.71 -4.20 -13.66
N SER A 119 3.87 -4.36 -13.03
CA SER A 119 5.13 -4.63 -13.73
C SER A 119 5.08 -5.97 -14.48
N ARG A 120 5.18 -5.92 -15.81
CA ARG A 120 5.15 -7.09 -16.71
C ARG A 120 6.19 -8.15 -16.36
N ASP A 121 7.34 -7.75 -15.81
CA ASP A 121 8.39 -8.63 -15.30
C ASP A 121 7.91 -9.69 -14.28
N TRP A 122 6.76 -9.46 -13.63
CA TRP A 122 6.21 -10.33 -12.58
C TRP A 122 4.88 -10.98 -12.93
N VAL A 123 4.04 -10.30 -13.72
CA VAL A 123 2.63 -10.67 -13.88
C VAL A 123 2.18 -10.80 -15.33
N GLY A 124 3.08 -10.57 -16.29
CA GLY A 124 2.74 -10.55 -17.71
C GLY A 124 1.84 -9.37 -18.07
N ASP A 125 1.01 -9.56 -19.09
CA ASP A 125 0.10 -8.54 -19.59
C ASP A 125 -1.22 -8.53 -18.80
N GLU A 126 -1.99 -7.44 -18.87
CA GLU A 126 -3.37 -7.36 -18.34
C GLU A 126 -3.55 -7.47 -16.81
N THR A 127 -2.61 -6.94 -16.02
CA THR A 127 -2.78 -6.85 -14.57
C THR A 127 -2.98 -5.39 -14.15
N PRO A 128 -4.23 -4.89 -14.04
CA PRO A 128 -4.49 -3.48 -13.78
C PRO A 128 -4.17 -3.10 -12.34
N VAL A 129 -3.65 -1.88 -12.14
CA VAL A 129 -3.34 -1.35 -10.82
C VAL A 129 -3.60 0.15 -10.78
N SER A 130 -4.13 0.65 -9.66
CA SER A 130 -4.39 2.07 -9.44
C SER A 130 -3.08 2.84 -9.13
N PHE A 131 -3.12 3.87 -8.27
CA PHE A 131 -1.92 4.57 -7.81
C PHE A 131 -1.12 3.80 -6.73
N ALA A 132 -1.39 2.52 -6.51
CA ALA A 132 -0.52 1.67 -5.69
C ALA A 132 0.92 1.63 -6.22
N ASP A 133 1.89 1.25 -5.38
CA ASP A 133 3.30 1.34 -5.76
C ASP A 133 3.70 0.35 -6.86
N GLY A 134 3.10 -0.84 -6.89
CA GLY A 134 3.41 -1.82 -7.93
C GLY A 134 2.39 -2.94 -8.12
N PHE A 135 1.64 -3.31 -7.07
CA PHE A 135 0.66 -4.39 -7.11
C PHE A 135 -0.56 -4.04 -6.26
N GLN A 136 -1.64 -4.75 -6.53
CA GLN A 136 -2.98 -4.52 -6.00
C GLN A 136 -3.09 -4.82 -4.50
N ILE A 137 -2.47 -5.92 -4.06
CA ILE A 137 -2.58 -6.41 -2.69
C ILE A 137 -1.18 -6.60 -2.11
N LEU A 138 -0.99 -6.13 -0.88
CA LEU A 138 0.13 -6.53 -0.03
C LEU A 138 -0.39 -7.45 1.08
N VAL A 139 0.12 -8.68 1.11
CA VAL A 139 -0.17 -9.70 2.13
C VAL A 139 0.96 -9.72 3.15
N THR A 140 0.61 -9.79 4.43
CA THR A 140 1.54 -9.92 5.57
C THR A 140 0.96 -10.87 6.60
N THR A 141 1.78 -11.38 7.52
CA THR A 141 1.33 -12.27 8.60
C THR A 141 1.59 -11.69 9.98
N THR A 142 0.79 -12.09 10.97
CA THR A 142 0.98 -11.73 12.38
C THR A 142 2.30 -12.28 12.93
N GLY A 143 2.67 -13.51 12.59
CA GLY A 143 3.93 -14.16 12.96
C GLY A 143 5.17 -13.45 12.42
N SER A 144 5.15 -12.97 11.17
CA SER A 144 6.25 -12.15 10.61
C SER A 144 6.44 -10.84 11.37
N LEU A 145 5.35 -10.17 11.77
CA LEU A 145 5.44 -8.96 12.58
C LEU A 145 5.99 -9.27 13.98
N ALA A 146 5.55 -10.36 14.60
CA ALA A 146 6.03 -10.80 15.91
C ALA A 146 7.55 -11.06 15.88
N ALA A 147 8.03 -11.78 14.86
CA ALA A 147 9.47 -12.04 14.69
C ALA A 147 10.28 -10.75 14.49
N LEU A 148 9.76 -9.79 13.73
CA LEU A 148 10.39 -8.48 13.56
C LEU A 148 10.45 -7.71 14.88
N ASN A 149 9.36 -7.68 15.64
CA ASN A 149 9.28 -6.96 16.91
C ASN A 149 10.15 -7.61 18.00
N ALA A 150 10.33 -8.93 17.97
CA ALA A 150 11.27 -9.63 18.82
C ALA A 150 12.73 -9.18 18.54
N ASP A 151 13.13 -9.08 17.26
CA ASP A 151 14.46 -8.57 16.89
C ASP A 151 14.64 -7.09 17.25
N LEU A 152 13.62 -6.25 17.08
CA LEU A 152 13.66 -4.84 17.51
C LEU A 152 13.91 -4.74 19.01
N THR A 153 13.14 -5.47 19.82
CA THR A 153 13.24 -5.47 21.28
C THR A 153 14.60 -5.98 21.73
N ALA A 154 15.10 -7.06 21.14
CA ALA A 154 16.43 -7.62 21.43
C ALA A 154 17.58 -6.64 21.15
N HIS A 155 17.35 -5.62 20.31
CA HIS A 155 18.31 -4.57 19.99
C HIS A 155 17.93 -3.21 20.60
N GLY A 156 17.10 -3.19 21.65
CA GLY A 156 16.76 -1.98 22.42
C GLY A 156 15.89 -0.97 21.68
N ALA A 157 15.13 -1.42 20.67
CA ALA A 157 14.17 -0.60 19.95
C ALA A 157 12.73 -0.99 20.29
N GLU A 158 11.84 0.00 20.28
CA GLU A 158 10.42 -0.23 20.50
C GLU A 158 9.78 -1.05 19.36
N PRO A 159 8.82 -1.93 19.69
CA PRO A 159 7.99 -2.62 18.69
C PRO A 159 7.26 -1.63 17.78
N VAL A 160 7.00 -2.07 16.55
CA VAL A 160 6.19 -1.34 15.57
C VAL A 160 4.89 -2.06 15.28
N GLY A 161 3.85 -1.31 14.94
CA GLY A 161 2.57 -1.87 14.50
C GLY A 161 2.56 -2.21 13.01
N MET A 162 1.58 -3.02 12.61
CA MET A 162 1.41 -3.49 11.23
C MET A 162 1.12 -2.35 10.26
N GLU A 163 0.50 -1.27 10.73
CA GLU A 163 0.13 -0.10 9.93
C GLU A 163 1.33 0.55 9.23
N ARG A 164 2.54 0.40 9.79
CA ARG A 164 3.78 0.90 9.18
C ARG A 164 4.10 0.21 7.85
N PHE A 165 3.65 -1.03 7.66
CA PHE A 165 3.86 -1.79 6.43
C PHE A 165 2.76 -1.58 5.40
N ARG A 166 1.65 -0.95 5.80
CA ARG A 166 0.51 -0.60 4.95
C ARG A 166 -0.03 -1.79 4.12
N PRO A 167 -0.17 -3.00 4.71
CA PRO A 167 -0.74 -4.14 3.99
C PRO A 167 -2.20 -3.90 3.66
N ASN A 168 -2.69 -4.68 2.70
CA ASN A 168 -4.11 -4.79 2.39
C ASN A 168 -4.73 -5.94 3.19
N ILE A 169 -4.01 -7.06 3.30
CA ILE A 169 -4.46 -8.27 3.97
C ILE A 169 -3.40 -8.66 5.01
N VAL A 170 -3.87 -8.86 6.25
CA VAL A 170 -3.07 -9.44 7.34
C VAL A 170 -3.64 -10.81 7.63
N VAL A 171 -2.85 -11.85 7.40
CA VAL A 171 -3.23 -13.23 7.69
C VAL A 171 -2.79 -13.56 9.12
N ASP A 172 -3.72 -14.06 9.92
CA ASP A 172 -3.37 -14.56 11.25
C ASP A 172 -2.66 -15.91 11.12
N CYS A 173 -1.38 -15.94 11.48
CA CYS A 173 -0.49 -17.09 11.35
C CYS A 173 0.68 -16.92 12.31
N ASP A 174 0.86 -17.85 13.24
CA ASP A 174 1.92 -17.79 14.25
C ASP A 174 3.32 -18.04 13.68
N GLU A 175 3.42 -18.78 12.58
CA GLU A 175 4.71 -19.11 11.96
C GLU A 175 5.34 -17.86 11.33
N ALA A 176 6.53 -17.51 11.81
CA ALA A 176 7.29 -16.40 11.27
C ALA A 176 7.66 -16.64 9.80
N TRP A 177 7.35 -15.67 8.94
CA TRP A 177 7.69 -15.69 7.51
C TRP A 177 7.04 -16.83 6.72
N ALA A 178 5.91 -17.36 7.21
CA ALA A 178 5.15 -18.41 6.52
C ALA A 178 4.85 -18.02 5.06
N GLU A 179 4.55 -16.74 4.82
CA GLU A 179 4.21 -16.20 3.51
C GLU A 179 5.31 -16.33 2.45
N ASP A 180 6.56 -16.58 2.84
CA ASP A 180 7.63 -16.86 1.89
C ASP A 180 7.46 -18.16 1.11
N GLY A 181 6.59 -19.04 1.60
CA GLY A 181 6.33 -20.37 1.05
C GLY A 181 5.07 -20.42 0.21
N TRP A 182 4.30 -19.33 0.18
CA TRP A 182 3.02 -19.28 -0.52
C TRP A 182 3.27 -18.70 -1.91
N ALA A 183 2.99 -19.50 -2.93
CA ALA A 183 2.92 -19.04 -4.31
C ALA A 183 1.48 -18.65 -4.70
N GLY A 184 0.49 -19.20 -4.00
CA GLY A 184 -0.92 -18.87 -4.17
C GLY A 184 -1.71 -19.15 -2.90
N ILE A 185 -2.66 -18.27 -2.59
CA ILE A 185 -3.63 -18.43 -1.51
C ILE A 185 -5.05 -18.21 -2.03
N GLU A 186 -6.04 -18.74 -1.32
CA GLU A 186 -7.45 -18.47 -1.56
C GLU A 186 -8.11 -17.95 -0.29
N ILE A 187 -8.91 -16.90 -0.44
CA ILE A 187 -9.67 -16.25 0.65
C ILE A 187 -11.05 -15.89 0.09
N GLY A 188 -12.12 -16.32 0.76
CA GLY A 188 -13.48 -15.99 0.32
C GLY A 188 -13.82 -16.43 -1.12
N GLY A 189 -13.20 -17.51 -1.61
CA GLY A 189 -13.35 -17.99 -2.99
C GLY A 189 -12.56 -17.21 -4.05
N ILE A 190 -11.72 -16.26 -3.64
CA ILE A 190 -10.86 -15.48 -4.53
C ILE A 190 -9.44 -16.02 -4.42
N ALA A 191 -8.87 -16.42 -5.55
CA ALA A 191 -7.46 -16.81 -5.63
C ALA A 191 -6.55 -15.57 -5.71
N PHE A 192 -5.41 -15.63 -5.04
CA PHE A 192 -4.37 -14.61 -5.06
C PHE A 192 -3.03 -15.25 -5.40
N ASP A 193 -2.39 -14.77 -6.46
CA ASP A 193 -1.01 -15.16 -6.80
C ASP A 193 -0.04 -14.28 -6.02
N LEU A 194 0.85 -14.88 -5.23
CA LEU A 194 1.93 -14.16 -4.55
C LEU A 194 3.13 -14.10 -5.48
N VAL A 195 3.41 -12.91 -6.01
CA VAL A 195 4.29 -12.77 -7.18
C VAL A 195 5.72 -12.41 -6.81
N LYS A 196 5.92 -11.62 -5.75
CA LYS A 196 7.25 -11.26 -5.23
C LYS A 196 7.17 -10.67 -3.82
N PRO A 197 8.24 -10.76 -3.01
CA PRO A 197 8.31 -10.06 -1.74
C PRO A 197 8.33 -8.54 -1.94
N CYS A 198 7.92 -7.82 -0.90
CA CYS A 198 7.84 -6.37 -0.89
C CYS A 198 9.08 -5.75 -0.23
N THR A 199 9.89 -5.07 -1.03
CA THR A 199 10.97 -4.22 -0.52
C THR A 199 10.39 -3.09 0.31
N ARG A 200 10.93 -2.89 1.51
CA ARG A 200 10.53 -1.82 2.40
C ARG A 200 11.45 -0.62 2.24
N CYS A 201 10.84 0.56 2.16
CA CYS A 201 11.55 1.84 2.07
C CYS A 201 11.39 2.64 3.37
N ILE A 202 11.96 3.85 3.39
CA ILE A 202 11.89 4.81 4.51
C ILE A 202 10.46 5.01 5.05
N MET A 203 9.43 4.72 4.26
CA MET A 203 8.04 4.89 4.69
C MET A 203 7.63 4.03 5.88
N THR A 204 8.29 2.90 6.12
CA THR A 204 8.03 2.09 7.31
C THR A 204 8.55 2.75 8.60
N THR A 205 9.36 3.81 8.51
CA THR A 205 9.87 4.53 9.69
C THR A 205 8.91 5.61 10.21
N GLN A 206 7.84 5.84 9.46
CA GLN A 206 6.86 6.89 9.71
C GLN A 206 5.81 6.45 10.73
N ASN A 207 5.62 7.22 11.79
CA ASN A 207 4.46 7.09 12.67
C ASN A 207 3.19 7.47 11.89
N GLN A 208 2.27 6.52 11.71
CA GLN A 208 1.05 6.71 10.90
C GLN A 208 -0.04 7.53 11.61
N THR A 209 0.11 7.81 12.91
CA THR A 209 -0.80 8.66 13.67
C THR A 209 -0.34 10.11 13.62
N THR A 210 0.93 10.38 13.91
CA THR A 210 1.46 11.75 14.03
C THR A 210 2.04 12.29 12.73
N GLY A 211 2.43 11.43 11.79
CA GLY A 211 3.21 11.86 10.64
C GLY A 211 4.66 12.24 10.99
N ALA A 212 5.17 11.89 12.17
CA ALA A 212 6.58 12.08 12.56
C ALA A 212 7.47 10.88 12.20
N ARG A 213 8.74 11.15 11.86
CA ARG A 213 9.81 10.14 11.74
C ARG A 213 10.78 10.32 12.89
N GLU A 214 10.80 9.35 13.79
CA GLU A 214 11.57 9.42 15.04
C GLU A 214 12.85 8.57 14.99
N GLY A 215 13.14 7.93 13.84
CA GLY A 215 14.35 7.12 13.68
C GLY A 215 14.34 6.29 12.40
N ALA A 216 15.27 5.34 12.31
CA ALA A 216 15.42 4.46 11.16
C ALA A 216 14.62 3.14 11.28
N ASN A 217 14.09 2.81 12.46
CA ASN A 217 13.36 1.56 12.66
C ASN A 217 12.01 1.57 11.93
N PRO A 218 11.61 0.44 11.30
CA PRO A 218 12.14 -0.92 11.47
C PRO A 218 13.21 -1.34 10.42
N LEU A 219 13.76 -0.43 9.62
CA LEU A 219 14.64 -0.81 8.50
C LEU A 219 15.95 -1.51 8.92
N PRO A 220 16.66 -1.10 9.98
CA PRO A 220 17.84 -1.83 10.45
C PRO A 220 17.54 -3.28 10.83
N ALA A 221 16.43 -3.52 11.53
CA ALA A 221 15.98 -4.86 11.92
C ALA A 221 15.65 -5.74 10.70
N LEU A 222 14.84 -5.23 9.77
CA LEU A 222 14.60 -5.92 8.51
C LEU A 222 15.88 -6.12 7.70
N GLY A 223 16.83 -5.21 7.79
CA GLY A 223 18.13 -5.37 7.16
C GLY A 223 18.94 -6.53 7.73
N ARG A 224 18.85 -6.79 9.04
CA ARG A 224 19.47 -7.96 9.68
C ARG A 224 18.77 -9.26 9.28
N LEU A 225 17.44 -9.27 9.39
CA LEU A 225 16.65 -10.49 9.26
C LEU A 225 16.33 -10.89 7.80
N ARG A 226 16.09 -9.89 6.94
CA ARG A 226 15.32 -10.04 5.70
C ARG A 226 15.90 -9.25 4.53
N MET A 227 17.22 -9.04 4.51
CA MET A 227 17.86 -8.36 3.38
C MET A 227 17.91 -9.28 2.16
N SER A 228 17.32 -8.84 1.05
CA SER A 228 17.34 -9.63 -0.18
C SER A 228 18.75 -9.82 -0.75
N ALA A 229 19.05 -11.04 -1.19
CA ALA A 229 20.21 -11.35 -2.01
C ALA A 229 19.91 -11.30 -3.53
N ASP A 230 18.64 -11.17 -3.92
CA ASP A 230 18.23 -11.05 -5.32
C ASP A 230 18.21 -9.58 -5.77
N ARG A 231 18.89 -9.28 -6.88
CA ARG A 231 18.97 -7.91 -7.43
C ARG A 231 17.66 -7.44 -8.07
N ARG A 232 16.74 -8.35 -8.39
CA ARG A 232 15.41 -8.01 -8.93
C ARG A 232 14.51 -7.35 -7.88
N VAL A 233 14.74 -7.63 -6.61
CA VAL A 233 13.99 -7.04 -5.47
C VAL A 233 14.99 -6.63 -4.38
N PRO A 234 15.80 -5.59 -4.60
CA PRO A 234 16.86 -5.22 -3.69
C PRO A 234 16.29 -4.61 -2.40
N GLY A 235 16.97 -4.81 -1.28
CA GLY A 235 16.66 -4.16 0.01
C GLY A 235 16.02 -5.07 1.07
N PRO A 236 15.66 -4.51 2.22
CA PRO A 236 14.97 -5.24 3.29
C PRO A 236 13.54 -5.61 2.87
N LEU A 237 13.10 -6.83 3.18
CA LEU A 237 11.82 -7.39 2.75
C LEU A 237 10.83 -7.54 3.91
N PHE A 238 9.56 -7.22 3.68
CA PHE A 238 8.46 -7.56 4.60
C PHE A 238 7.12 -7.63 3.85
N GLY A 239 6.42 -8.75 3.97
CA GLY A 239 5.20 -9.04 3.21
C GLY A 239 5.45 -9.36 1.74
N TRP A 240 4.38 -9.79 1.07
CA TRP A 240 4.38 -10.23 -0.31
C TRP A 240 3.34 -9.48 -1.13
N ASN A 241 3.75 -9.06 -2.33
CA ASN A 241 2.82 -8.49 -3.29
C ASN A 241 2.02 -9.62 -3.92
N ALA A 242 0.72 -9.43 -4.03
CA ALA A 242 -0.20 -10.41 -4.57
C ALA A 242 -1.15 -9.80 -5.61
N VAL A 243 -1.62 -10.65 -6.51
CA VAL A 243 -2.56 -10.32 -7.58
C VAL A 243 -3.83 -11.13 -7.42
N PRO A 244 -5.00 -10.49 -7.28
CA PRO A 244 -6.28 -11.21 -7.25
C PRO A 244 -6.61 -11.79 -8.63
N ARG A 245 -7.15 -13.01 -8.66
CA ARG A 245 -7.59 -13.77 -9.84
C ARG A 245 -9.09 -14.00 -9.85
N GLY A 246 -9.84 -13.00 -9.38
CA GLY A 246 -11.28 -13.03 -9.30
C GLY A 246 -11.80 -11.78 -8.59
N GLU A 247 -13.11 -11.70 -8.46
CA GLU A 247 -13.79 -10.65 -7.73
C GLU A 247 -14.70 -11.25 -6.67
N GLY A 248 -14.87 -10.55 -5.56
CA GLY A 248 -15.68 -11.04 -4.47
C GLY A 248 -15.48 -10.26 -3.18
N MET A 249 -16.35 -10.53 -2.21
CA MET A 249 -16.28 -9.88 -0.91
C MET A 249 -15.35 -10.66 0.01
N LEU A 250 -14.32 -9.98 0.54
CA LEU A 250 -13.48 -10.48 1.61
C LEU A 250 -13.99 -9.98 2.96
N ARG A 251 -13.89 -10.79 4.01
CA ARG A 251 -14.25 -10.43 5.38
C ARG A 251 -13.15 -10.82 6.35
N VAL A 252 -12.99 -10.02 7.41
CA VAL A 252 -12.19 -10.43 8.57
C VAL A 252 -12.80 -11.71 9.14
N GLY A 253 -11.95 -12.71 9.34
CA GLY A 253 -12.35 -14.05 9.78
C GLY A 253 -12.55 -15.07 8.66
N ASP A 254 -12.50 -14.66 7.38
CA ASP A 254 -12.48 -15.63 6.27
C ASP A 254 -11.22 -16.52 6.38
N PRO A 255 -11.36 -17.84 6.22
CA PRO A 255 -10.22 -18.75 6.25
C PRO A 255 -9.30 -18.53 5.05
N VAL A 256 -8.00 -18.65 5.29
CA VAL A 256 -6.98 -18.58 4.23
C VAL A 256 -6.49 -19.99 3.93
N THR A 257 -6.63 -20.41 2.68
CA THR A 257 -6.11 -21.70 2.21
C THR A 257 -4.90 -21.47 1.33
N VAL A 258 -3.77 -22.11 1.63
CA VAL A 258 -2.61 -22.10 0.72
C VAL A 258 -2.89 -23.07 -0.43
N THR A 259 -3.15 -22.55 -1.62
CA THR A 259 -3.51 -23.34 -2.81
C THR A 259 -2.28 -23.76 -3.60
N LYS A 260 -1.17 -23.02 -3.48
CA LYS A 260 0.09 -23.35 -4.12
C LYS A 260 1.25 -22.95 -3.22
N SER A 261 2.14 -23.91 -2.95
CA SER A 261 3.36 -23.67 -2.18
C SER A 261 4.58 -23.64 -3.09
N THR A 262 5.63 -22.93 -2.66
CA THR A 262 6.96 -22.97 -3.27
C THR A 262 7.99 -23.50 -2.27
N ALA A 263 8.80 -24.45 -2.71
CA ALA A 263 9.96 -24.92 -1.96
C ALA A 263 11.16 -23.96 -2.11
N GLU A 264 11.21 -23.22 -3.22
CA GLU A 264 12.23 -22.22 -3.47
C GLU A 264 11.83 -20.92 -2.75
N ARG A 265 12.45 -20.70 -1.59
CA ARG A 265 12.29 -19.46 -0.81
C ARG A 265 13.10 -18.34 -1.43
N TRP A 266 12.63 -17.10 -1.27
CA TRP A 266 13.35 -15.93 -1.76
C TRP A 266 14.76 -15.86 -1.14
N PRO A 267 15.82 -15.70 -1.93
CA PRO A 267 17.17 -15.73 -1.39
C PRO A 267 17.44 -14.48 -0.54
N LEU A 268 17.89 -14.70 0.69
CA LEU A 268 18.30 -13.67 1.64
C LEU A 268 19.82 -13.63 1.77
N LYS A 269 20.37 -12.46 2.07
CA LYS A 269 21.79 -12.34 2.39
C LYS A 269 22.08 -13.05 3.70
N LYS A 270 23.00 -14.00 3.66
CA LYS A 270 23.63 -14.55 4.86
C LYS A 270 24.61 -13.51 5.38
N ARG A 271 24.38 -12.99 6.59
CA ARG A 271 25.37 -12.17 7.29
C ARG A 271 26.26 -13.15 8.08
N ALA A 272 27.57 -13.07 7.81
CA ALA A 272 28.59 -13.79 8.57
C ALA A 272 28.78 -13.15 9.96
#